data_AF-A0A3C0PHG7-F1
#
_entry.id   AF-A0A3C0PHG7-F1
#
_cell.length_a   1.000
_cell.length_b   1.000
_cell.length_c   1.000
_cell.angle_alpha   90.00
_cell.angle_beta   90.00
_cell.angle_gamma   90.00
#
_symmetry.space_group_name_H-M   'P 1'
#
loop_
_entity.id
_entity.type
_entity.pdbx_description
1 polymer ?
#
loop_
_entity_poly.entity_id
_entity_poly.type
_entity_poly.pdbx_seq_one_letter_code
_entity_poly.pdbx_strand_id
1 'polypeptide(L)'
;MTWAALIKCVYEVDPLKCPKCGGEKRIVAFIEEKMVIEQILRHCQLWKDHKPHPPPKPPPNQLVPPATVERLILDFDFIERNCA
;
A
#
# COMPACT_ATOMS: atom_id res chain seq x y z
N MET A 1 -6.21 14.43 -7.17
CA MET A 1 -6.63 13.08 -6.70
C MET A 1 -6.46 12.99 -5.18
N THR A 2 -7.32 12.25 -4.48
CA THR A 2 -7.24 12.12 -3.00
C THR A 2 -6.39 10.92 -2.60
N TRP A 3 -5.80 10.94 -1.39
CA TRP A 3 -5.06 9.81 -0.83
C TRP A 3 -5.87 8.49 -0.87
N ALA A 4 -7.18 8.55 -0.60
CA ALA A 4 -8.06 7.39 -0.63
C ALA A 4 -8.22 6.78 -2.04
N ALA A 5 -8.28 7.62 -3.09
CA ALA A 5 -8.36 7.15 -4.47
C ALA A 5 -7.10 6.38 -4.89
N LEU A 6 -5.91 6.82 -4.45
CA LEU A 6 -4.65 6.12 -4.71
C LEU A 6 -4.61 4.74 -4.05
N ILE A 7 -5.03 4.64 -2.79
CA ILE A 7 -5.11 3.36 -2.08
C ILE A 7 -6.10 2.42 -2.79
N LYS A 8 -7.23 2.93 -3.26
CA LYS A 8 -8.22 2.14 -4.00
C LYS A 8 -7.66 1.57 -5.30
N CYS A 9 -6.83 2.31 -6.04
CA CYS A 9 -6.23 1.78 -7.28
C CYS A 9 -5.21 0.67 -7.03
N VAL A 10 -4.41 0.79 -5.97
CA VAL A 10 -3.33 -0.17 -5.67
C VAL A 10 -3.89 -1.42 -4.98
N TYR A 11 -4.86 -1.25 -4.09
CA TYR A 11 -5.39 -2.32 -3.25
C TYR A 11 -6.80 -2.77 -3.62
N GLU A 12 -7.42 -2.17 -4.63
CA GLU A 12 -8.81 -2.43 -5.07
C GLU A 12 -9.87 -2.24 -3.96
N VAL A 13 -9.51 -1.55 -2.87
CA VAL A 13 -10.34 -1.36 -1.67
C VAL A 13 -10.50 0.13 -1.34
N ASP A 14 -11.73 0.58 -1.08
CA ASP A 14 -12.00 1.93 -0.57
C ASP A 14 -11.70 2.00 0.94
N PRO A 15 -10.64 2.71 1.38
CA PRO A 15 -10.26 2.76 2.79
C PRO A 15 -11.26 3.55 3.66
N LEU A 16 -12.09 4.40 3.05
CA LEU A 16 -13.10 5.19 3.77
C LEU A 16 -14.44 4.45 3.88
N LYS A 17 -14.56 3.24 3.33
CA LYS A 17 -15.74 2.40 3.51
C LYS A 17 -15.47 1.25 4.48
N CYS A 18 -16.38 1.01 5.42
CA CYS A 18 -16.27 -0.15 6.29
C CYS A 18 -16.61 -1.44 5.52
N PRO A 19 -15.71 -2.44 5.46
CA PRO A 19 -16.00 -3.69 4.74
C PRO A 19 -17.05 -4.56 5.44
N LYS A 20 -17.35 -4.31 6.71
CA LYS A 20 -18.36 -5.08 7.48
C LYS A 20 -19.76 -4.50 7.37
N CYS A 21 -19.91 -3.17 7.44
CA CYS A 21 -21.22 -2.52 7.51
C CYS A 21 -21.48 -1.49 6.40
N GLY A 22 -20.49 -1.19 5.55
CA GLY A 22 -20.61 -0.23 4.45
C GLY A 22 -20.63 1.25 4.86
N GLY A 23 -20.60 1.56 6.16
CA GLY A 23 -20.57 2.94 6.66
C GLY A 23 -19.27 3.69 6.32
N GLU A 24 -19.36 5.01 6.30
CA GLU A 24 -18.24 5.92 6.01
C GLU A 24 -17.31 6.07 7.22
N LYS A 25 -16.01 6.03 6.95
CA LYS A 25 -14.92 6.25 7.91
C LYS A 25 -14.24 7.58 7.62
N ARG A 26 -13.58 8.15 8.63
CA ARG A 26 -12.81 9.39 8.50
C ARG A 26 -11.39 9.20 9.02
N ILE A 27 -10.44 9.87 8.36
CA ILE A 27 -9.06 9.95 8.83
C ILE A 27 -9.03 10.99 9.95
N VAL A 28 -8.52 10.61 11.12
CA VAL A 28 -8.46 11.48 12.30
C VAL A 28 -7.05 11.97 12.62
N ALA A 29 -6.03 11.25 12.17
CA ALA A 29 -4.63 11.58 12.39
C ALA A 29 -3.73 10.84 11.38
N PHE A 30 -2.54 11.38 11.15
CA PHE A 30 -1.41 10.68 10.56
C PHE A 30 -0.37 10.42 11.65
N ILE A 31 0.11 9.20 11.75
CA ILE A 31 1.09 8.79 12.75
C ILE A 31 2.35 8.38 12.00
N GLU A 32 3.43 9.16 12.15
CA GLU A 32 4.70 8.93 11.45
C GLU A 32 5.79 8.39 12.38
N GLU A 33 5.65 8.55 13.69
CA GLU A 33 6.64 8.11 14.66
C GLU A 33 6.64 6.58 14.82
N LYS A 34 7.76 5.95 14.46
CA LYS A 34 7.91 4.48 14.47
C LYS A 34 7.58 3.85 15.83
N MET A 35 7.99 4.48 16.92
CA MET A 35 7.76 3.94 18.27
C MET A 35 6.26 3.90 18.60
N VAL A 36 5.52 4.94 18.22
CA VAL A 36 4.05 5.01 18.40
C VAL A 36 3.34 3.97 17.53
N ILE A 37 3.76 3.84 16.27
CA ILE A 37 3.23 2.82 15.35
C ILE A 37 3.42 1.42 15.93
N GLU A 38 4.61 1.11 16.42
CA GLU A 38 4.92 -0.19 17.03
C GLU A 38 4.05 -0.45 18.27
N GLN A 39 3.94 0.51 19.18
CA GLN A 39 3.11 0.37 20.38
C GLN A 39 1.65 0.06 20.05
N ILE A 40 1.06 0.79 19.10
CA ILE A 40 -0.33 0.57 18.64
C ILE A 40 -0.48 -0.82 18.04
N LEU A 41 0.41 -1.20 17.12
CA LEU A 41 0.32 -2.49 16.44
C LEU A 41 0.53 -3.67 17.39
N ARG A 42 1.41 -3.54 18.40
CA ARG A 42 1.57 -4.56 19.45
C ARG A 42 0.32 -4.70 20.30
N HIS A 43 -0.31 -3.59 20.71
CA HIS A 43 -1.56 -3.61 21.45
C HIS A 43 -2.68 -4.31 20.67
N CYS A 44 -2.77 -4.07 19.36
CA CYS A 44 -3.74 -4.72 18.47
C CYS A 44 -3.36 -6.16 18.07
N GLN A 45 -2.21 -6.68 18.50
CA GLN A 45 -1.69 -7.99 18.08
C GLN A 45 -1.46 -8.11 16.56
N LEU A 46 -1.17 -6.98 15.91
CA LEU A 46 -0.92 -6.86 14.47
C LEU A 46 0.56 -6.64 14.12
N TRP A 47 1.42 -6.44 15.13
CA TRP A 47 2.85 -6.28 14.90
C TRP A 47 3.45 -7.54 14.26
N LYS A 48 4.12 -7.34 13.12
CA LYS A 48 4.87 -8.39 12.43
C LYS A 48 6.29 -7.92 12.27
N ASP A 49 7.25 -8.77 12.65
CA ASP A 49 8.65 -8.48 12.35
C ASP A 49 8.80 -8.31 10.84
N HIS A 50 9.44 -7.22 10.45
CA HIS A 50 9.55 -6.83 9.06
C HIS A 50 10.39 -7.86 8.30
N LYS A 51 9.73 -8.81 7.64
CA LYS A 51 10.36 -9.66 6.62
C LYS A 51 10.24 -8.94 5.30
N PRO A 52 11.35 -8.73 4.56
CA PRO A 52 11.27 -8.22 3.19
C PRO A 52 10.27 -9.05 2.40
N HIS A 53 9.33 -8.39 1.72
CA HIS A 53 8.50 -9.09 0.76
C HIS A 53 9.41 -9.69 -0.32
N PRO A 54 9.23 -10.97 -0.69
CA PRO A 54 9.96 -11.52 -1.81
C PRO A 54 9.63 -10.69 -3.06
N PRO A 55 10.60 -10.52 -3.98
CA PRO A 55 10.34 -9.83 -5.23
C PRO A 55 9.19 -10.52 -5.98
N PRO A 56 8.41 -9.78 -6.79
CA PRO A 56 7.37 -10.35 -7.64
C PRO A 56 7.95 -11.53 -8.44
N LYS A 57 7.19 -12.63 -8.54
CA LYS A 57 7.60 -13.72 -9.41
C LYS A 57 7.61 -13.19 -10.85
N PRO A 58 8.69 -13.38 -11.61
CA PRO A 58 8.70 -13.01 -13.01
C PRO A 58 7.60 -13.79 -13.74
N PRO A 59 6.97 -13.21 -14.77
CA PRO A 59 6.03 -13.94 -15.60
C PRO A 59 6.72 -15.16 -16.22
N PRO A 60 5.98 -16.22 -16.59
CA PRO A 60 6.54 -17.54 -16.93
C PRO A 60 7.56 -17.58 -18.08
N ASN A 61 7.87 -16.46 -18.73
CA ASN A 61 8.70 -16.40 -19.93
C ASN A 61 9.65 -15.19 -20.01
N GLN A 62 9.98 -14.51 -18.89
CA GLN A 62 11.01 -13.47 -18.88
C GLN A 62 12.34 -14.02 -18.35
N LEU A 63 13.38 -13.97 -19.19
CA LEU A 63 14.78 -14.07 -18.77
C LEU A 63 15.08 -12.83 -17.92
N VAL A 64 15.36 -13.02 -16.63
CA VAL A 64 15.67 -11.92 -15.71
C VAL A 64 17.08 -11.39 -16.05
N PRO A 65 17.23 -10.14 -16.53
CA PRO A 65 18.54 -9.52 -16.65
C PRO A 65 19.11 -9.24 -15.25
N PRO A 66 20.44 -9.10 -15.09
CA PRO A 66 21.05 -8.83 -13.79
C PRO A 66 20.41 -7.61 -13.13
N ALA A 67 20.09 -7.75 -11.84
CA ALA A 67 19.32 -6.80 -11.06
C ALA A 67 19.95 -5.41 -11.04
N THR A 68 19.54 -4.58 -11.98
CA THR A 68 19.73 -3.13 -11.90
C THR A 68 18.51 -2.64 -11.14
N VAL A 69 18.71 -2.04 -9.97
CA VAL A 69 17.63 -1.46 -9.17
C VAL A 69 17.15 -0.23 -9.94
N GLU A 70 16.28 -0.43 -10.92
CA GLU A 70 15.57 0.64 -11.57
C GLU A 70 14.69 1.29 -10.51
N ARG A 71 14.99 2.57 -10.27
CA ARG A 71 14.22 3.46 -9.41
C ARG A 71 12.75 3.29 -9.80
N LEU A 72 11.91 2.85 -8.86
CA LEU A 72 10.45 2.89 -9.03
C LEU A 72 10.06 4.37 -9.20
N ILE A 73 10.07 4.85 -10.44
CA ILE A 73 9.45 6.11 -10.79
C ILE A 73 7.96 5.82 -10.68
N LEU A 74 7.30 6.45 -9.71
CA LEU A 74 5.85 6.46 -9.65
C LEU A 74 5.37 7.01 -10.99
N ASP A 75 4.80 6.16 -11.84
CA ASP A 75 4.24 6.55 -13.12
C ASP A 75 2.94 7.31 -12.86
N PHE A 76 3.06 8.62 -12.66
CA PHE A 76 1.93 9.51 -12.38
C PHE A 76 0.93 9.52 -13.55
N ASP A 77 1.38 9.32 -14.79
CA ASP A 77 0.51 9.26 -15.97
C ASP A 77 -0.36 7.98 -15.97
N PHE A 78 0.17 6.85 -15.49
CA PHE A 78 -0.61 5.63 -15.28
C PHE A 78 -1.71 5.84 -14.25
N ILE A 79 -1.38 6.51 -13.14
CA ILE A 79 -2.32 6.77 -12.05
C ILE A 79 -3.42 7.74 -12.55
N GLU A 80 -3.07 8.81 -13.25
CA GLU A 80 -4.07 9.75 -13.79
C GLU A 80 -5.05 9.11 -14.78
N ARG A 81 -4.59 8.17 -15.60
CA ARG A 81 -5.44 7.48 -16.58
C ARG A 81 -6.37 6.42 -15.97
N ASN A 82 -5.98 5.78 -14.87
CA ASN A 82 -6.70 4.64 -14.31
C ASN A 82 -7.42 4.93 -12.98
N CYS A 83 -7.13 6.05 -12.31
CA CYS A 83 -7.71 6.40 -11.01
C CYS A 83 -8.77 7.50 -11.05
N ALA A 84 -9.29 7.84 -12.24
CA ALA A 84 -10.37 8.81 -12.44
C ALA A 84 -11.74 8.26 -12.03
#